data_AF-A0A534MH42-F1
#
_entry.id   AF-A0A534MH42-F1
#
_cell.length_a   1.000
_cell.length_b   1.000
_cell.length_c   1.000
_cell.angle_alpha   90.00
_cell.angle_beta   90.00
_cell.angle_gamma   90.00
#
_symmetry.space_group_name_H-M   'P 1'
#
loop_
_entity.id
_entity.type
_entity.pdbx_description
1 polymer ?
#
loop_
_entity_poly.entity_id
_entity_poly.type
_entity_poly.pdbx_seq_one_letter_code
_entity_poly.pdbx_strand_id
1 'polypeptide(L)' 'AALCNRDGNVFGVQPHPERCFFRHLRPDWTRLADGDPVYGDGKAVFEGVLRYVERRF' A
#
# COMPACT_ATOMS: atom_id res chain seq x y z
N ALA A 1 -5.29 11.93 -0.80
CA ALA A 1 -5.16 12.65 -2.07
C ALA A 1 -4.53 11.71 -3.11
N ALA A 2 -5.31 11.28 -4.09
CA ALA A 2 -4.84 10.47 -5.20
C ALA A 2 -5.74 10.67 -6.42
N LEU A 3 -5.23 10.44 -7.62
CA LEU A 3 -5.94 10.56 -8.89
C LEU A 3 -5.52 9.43 -9.84
N CYS A 4 -6.48 8.85 -10.54
CA CYS A 4 -6.22 7.93 -11.65
C CYS A 4 -6.41 8.64 -12.99
N ASN A 5 -5.72 8.17 -14.04
CA ASN A 5 -6.11 8.49 -15.39
C ASN A 5 -7.44 7.78 -15.76
N ARG A 6 -8.06 8.20 -16.87
CA ARG A 6 -9.34 7.66 -17.33
C ARG A 6 -9.30 6.15 -17.60
N ASP A 7 -8.18 5.66 -18.10
CA ASP A 7 -8.00 4.25 -18.45
C ASP A 7 -7.71 3.37 -17.23
N GLY A 8 -7.53 3.96 -16.04
CA GLY A 8 -7.36 3.25 -14.77
C GLY A 8 -6.02 2.52 -14.62
N ASN A 9 -5.06 2.74 -15.52
CA ASN A 9 -3.75 2.07 -15.54
C ASN A 9 -2.60 2.97 -15.07
N VAL A 10 -2.87 4.25 -14.79
CA VAL A 10 -1.92 5.19 -14.19
C VAL A 10 -2.54 5.78 -12.93
N PHE A 11 -1.83 5.64 -11.81
CA PHE A 11 -2.27 6.11 -10.49
C PHE A 11 -1.22 7.06 -9.90
N GLY A 12 -1.60 8.32 -9.70
CA GLY A 12 -0.80 9.33 -9.03
C GLY A 12 -1.28 9.55 -7.60
N VAL A 13 -0.37 9.50 -6.63
CA VAL A 13 -0.68 9.60 -5.20
C VAL A 13 0.33 10.50 -4.51
N GLN A 14 -0.16 11.40 -3.64
CA GLN A 14 0.70 12.27 -2.83
C GLN A 14 1.22 11.56 -1.56
N PRO A 15 0.41 10.75 -0.85
CA PRO A 15 0.93 9.83 0.15
C PRO A 15 2.02 8.91 -0.41
N HIS A 16 2.91 8.46 0.47
CA HIS A 16 4.01 7.55 0.15
C HIS A 16 3.67 6.11 0.59
N PRO A 17 2.85 5.35 -0.17
CA PRO A 17 2.48 3.99 0.22
C PRO A 17 3.70 3.06 0.36
N GLU A 18 4.77 3.33 -0.39
CA GLU A 18 6.04 2.62 -0.28
C GLU A 18 6.70 2.77 1.10
N ARG A 19 6.56 3.94 1.74
CA ARG A 19 7.09 4.21 3.09
C ARG A 19 6.25 3.60 4.19
N CYS A 20 5.02 3.18 3.89
CA CYS A 20 4.12 2.53 4.83
C CYS A 20 3.86 1.06 4.46
N PHE A 21 4.77 0.43 3.71
CA PHE A 21 4.60 -0.95 3.24
C PHE A 21 4.73 -1.97 4.38
N PHE A 22 5.75 -1.81 5.23
CA PHE A 22 5.94 -2.62 6.43
C PHE A 22 5.50 -1.85 7.67
N ARG A 23 4.95 -2.56 8.65
CA ARG A 23 4.49 -1.97 9.92
C ARG A 23 5.58 -1.18 10.63
N HIS A 24 6.79 -1.72 10.69
CA HIS A 24 7.91 -1.10 11.42
C HIS A 24 8.40 0.22 10.82
N LEU A 25 7.93 0.59 9.61
CA LEU A 25 8.22 1.89 9.00
C LEU A 25 7.30 3.00 9.53
N ARG A 26 6.22 2.66 10.24
CA ARG A 26 5.31 3.65 10.83
C ARG A 26 5.97 4.35 12.04
N PRO A 27 5.75 5.66 12.25
CA PRO A 27 6.33 6.38 13.40
C PRO A 27 5.94 5.83 14.78
N ASP A 28 4.81 5.14 14.87
CA ASP A 28 4.23 4.61 16.10
C ASP A 28 4.42 3.10 16.29
N TRP A 29 5.23 2.45 15.46
CA TRP A 29 5.34 0.97 15.42
C TRP A 29 5.73 0.30 16.74
N THR A 30 6.44 1.02 17.63
CA THR A 30 6.87 0.52 18.94
C THR A 30 5.78 0.59 20.02
N ARG A 31 4.67 1.31 19.76
CA ARG A 31 3.55 1.48 20.70
C ARG A 31 2.47 0.41 20.57
N LEU A 32 2.62 -0.44 19.58
CA LEU A 32 1.62 -1.40 19.16
C LEU A 32 1.95 -2.80 19.72
N ALA A 33 0.94 -3.52 20.18
CA ALA A 33 1.08 -4.78 20.89
C ALA A 33 1.64 -5.93 20.03
N ASP A 34 2.10 -6.99 20.71
CA ASP A 34 2.45 -8.26 20.09
C ASP A 34 1.23 -8.87 19.38
N GLY A 35 1.42 -9.35 18.14
CA GLY A 35 0.36 -9.96 17.31
C GLY A 35 -0.13 -9.10 16.15
N ASP A 36 0.37 -7.88 16.02
CA ASP A 36 0.03 -7.01 14.90
C ASP A 36 0.53 -7.51 13.53
N PRO A 37 -0.12 -7.09 12.42
CA PRO A 37 0.30 -7.46 11.08
C PRO A 37 1.72 -6.99 10.75
N VAL A 38 2.49 -7.85 10.08
CA VAL A 38 3.84 -7.51 9.56
C VAL A 38 3.81 -6.33 8.59
N TYR A 39 2.73 -6.24 7.81
CA TYR A 39 2.57 -5.24 6.76
C TYR A 39 1.76 -4.04 7.25
N GLY A 40 2.13 -2.87 6.74
CA GLY A 40 1.37 -1.64 6.92
C GLY A 40 0.36 -1.41 5.79
N ASP A 41 -0.37 -0.30 5.89
CA ASP A 41 -1.47 0.05 4.98
C ASP A 41 -1.00 0.22 3.53
N GLY A 42 0.28 0.54 3.32
CA GLY A 42 0.88 0.68 2.00
C GLY A 42 0.81 -0.60 1.15
N LYS A 43 0.82 -1.78 1.78
CA LYS A 43 0.74 -3.07 1.08
C LYS A 43 -0.50 -3.17 0.18
N ALA A 44 -1.64 -2.63 0.62
CA ALA A 44 -2.90 -2.76 -0.10
C ALA A 44 -2.82 -2.17 -1.53
N VAL A 45 -2.02 -1.12 -1.73
CA VAL A 45 -1.81 -0.50 -3.05
C VAL A 45 -1.10 -1.46 -4.00
N PHE A 46 0.04 -2.01 -3.56
CA PHE A 46 0.85 -2.90 -4.39
C PHE A 46 0.17 -4.26 -4.61
N GLU A 47 -0.51 -4.78 -3.59
CA GLU A 47 -1.30 -6.01 -3.73
C GLU A 47 -2.47 -5.85 -4.71
N GLY A 48 -3.07 -4.65 -4.76
CA GLY A 48 -4.06 -4.31 -5.79
C GLY A 48 -3.50 -4.40 -7.20
N VAL A 49 -2.27 -3.89 -7.42
CA VAL A 49 -1.58 -3.97 -8.71
C VAL A 49 -1.30 -5.42 -9.09
N LEU A 50 -0.77 -6.24 -8.17
CA LEU A 50 -0.49 -7.65 -8.43
C LEU A 50 -1.77 -8.41 -8.79
N ARG A 51 -2.84 -8.26 -8.01
CA ARG A 51 -4.14 -8.89 -8.31
C ARG A 51 -4.72 -8.47 -9.65
N TYR A 52 -4.50 -7.22 -10.07
CA TYR A 52 -4.93 -6.77 -11.40
C TYR A 52 -4.14 -7.49 -12.50
N VAL A 53 -2.82 -7.58 -12.37
CA VAL A 53 -1.96 -8.27 -13.34
C VAL A 53 -2.29 -9.77 -13.39
N GLU A 54 -2.46 -10.43 -12.24
CA GLU A 54 -2.83 -11.86 -12.12
C GLU A 54 -4.19 -12.21 -12.74
N ARG A 55 -5.12 -11.25 -12.82
CA ARG A 55 -6.42 -11.46 -13.48
C ARG A 55 -6.38 -11.14 -14.97
N ARG A 56 -5.40 -10.33 -15.38
CA ARG A 56 -5.26 -9.83 -16.76
C ARG A 56 -4.49 -10.84 -17.63
N PHE A 57 -3.62 -11.65 -17.02
CA PHE A 57 -2.70 -12.62 -17.65
C PHE A 57 -2.76 -13.94 -16.90
#